data_AF-A0A928L8J0-F1
#
_entry.id   AF-A0A928L8J0-F1
#
_cell.length_a   1.000
_cell.length_b   1.000
_cell.length_c   1.000
_cell.angle_alpha   90.00
_cell.angle_beta   90.00
_cell.angle_gamma   90.00
#
_symmetry.space_group_name_H-M   'P 1'
#
loop_
_entity.id
_entity.type
_entity.pdbx_description
1 polymer ?
#
loop_
_entity_poly.entity_id
_entity_poly.type
_entity_poly.pdbx_seq_one_letter_code
_entity_poly.pdbx_strand_id
1 'polypeptide(L)'
;MLKKILSGDSCAQCRLCCVFDRYDIWETPVFTDEIRRKILEANPAAEFITKDGGFIFKAEELGEDELFSCPALTENGCMLGGDKPFDCRIWPYRIMEIGGRRAITIASVCDELYNRPLSQLVGLLKDGLAEKIFTYAESHPEIVKPYCEGYPVLMFEGK
;
A
#
# COMPACT_ATOMS: atom_id res chain seq x y z
N MET A 1 6.72 3.22 -7.65
CA MET A 1 6.24 3.89 -8.88
C MET A 1 6.19 5.40 -8.75
N LEU A 2 6.51 5.99 -7.59
CA LEU A 2 6.34 7.41 -7.29
C LEU A 2 7.63 8.25 -7.39
N LYS A 3 8.66 7.77 -8.09
CA LYS A 3 10.01 8.38 -8.09
C LYS A 3 10.05 9.85 -8.55
N LYS A 4 9.01 10.34 -9.24
CA LYS A 4 8.86 11.74 -9.64
C LYS A 4 8.61 12.70 -8.45
N ILE A 5 8.06 12.19 -7.35
CA ILE A 5 7.61 12.99 -6.19
C ILE A 5 8.10 12.46 -4.85
N LEU A 6 8.61 11.23 -4.79
CA LEU A 6 8.98 10.57 -3.56
C LEU A 6 10.31 9.84 -3.75
N SER A 7 11.30 10.19 -2.92
CA SER A 7 12.60 9.53 -2.93
C SER A 7 12.55 8.21 -2.14
N GLY A 8 13.40 7.25 -2.54
CA GLY A 8 13.54 5.99 -1.79
C GLY A 8 14.08 6.22 -0.38
N ASP A 9 15.02 7.15 -0.23
CA ASP A 9 15.69 7.46 1.03
C ASP A 9 14.73 8.09 2.04
N SER A 10 13.89 9.02 1.60
CA SER A 10 12.82 9.60 2.43
C SER A 10 11.88 8.52 2.98
N CYS A 11 11.53 7.52 2.16
CA CYS A 11 10.70 6.40 2.61
C CYS A 11 11.42 5.48 3.60
N ALA A 12 12.70 5.19 3.35
CA ALA A 12 13.52 4.33 4.21
C ALA A 12 13.74 4.94 5.60
N GLN A 13 13.81 6.27 5.69
CA GLN A 13 13.84 7.01 6.94
C GLN A 13 12.47 7.06 7.62
N CYS A 14 11.40 7.34 6.86
CA CYS A 14 10.05 7.51 7.37
C CYS A 14 9.44 6.20 7.94
N ARG A 15 9.54 5.09 7.21
CA ARG A 15 9.06 3.73 7.61
C ARG A 15 7.58 3.58 7.97
N LEU A 16 6.80 4.66 7.97
CA LEU A 16 5.40 4.69 8.38
C LEU A 16 4.55 3.62 7.68
N CYS A 17 4.76 3.41 6.38
CA CYS A 17 3.99 2.43 5.60
C CYS A 17 4.25 0.95 5.97
N CYS A 18 5.15 0.70 6.91
CA CYS A 18 5.55 -0.63 7.36
C CYS A 18 5.21 -0.88 8.83
N VAL A 19 4.57 0.06 9.52
CA VAL A 19 4.15 -0.07 10.92
C VAL A 19 2.66 0.22 10.97
N PHE A 20 1.92 -0.69 11.61
CA PHE A 20 0.47 -0.68 11.62
C PHE A 20 -0.04 -0.79 13.06
N ASP A 21 -1.12 -0.09 13.36
CA ASP A 21 -1.90 -0.26 14.58
C ASP A 21 -3.18 -1.09 14.30
N ARG A 22 -4.02 -1.24 15.32
CA ARG A 22 -5.29 -1.99 15.20
C ARG A 22 -6.28 -1.40 14.18
N TYR A 23 -6.17 -0.11 13.86
CA TYR A 23 -7.07 0.61 12.98
C TYR A 23 -6.62 0.62 11.52
N ASP A 24 -5.33 0.46 11.25
CA ASP A 24 -4.78 0.44 9.89
C ASP A 24 -4.17 -0.92 9.48
N ILE A 25 -4.23 -1.96 10.33
CA ILE A 25 -3.72 -3.30 9.97
C ILE A 25 -4.35 -3.90 8.69
N TRP A 26 -5.60 -3.52 8.40
CA TRP A 26 -6.28 -3.88 7.14
C TRP A 26 -5.60 -3.29 5.90
N GLU A 27 -4.74 -2.29 6.07
CA GLU A 27 -3.94 -1.65 5.02
C GLU A 27 -2.72 -2.45 4.59
N THR A 28 -2.38 -3.51 5.33
CA THR A 28 -1.31 -4.42 4.94
C THR A 28 -1.41 -4.79 3.45
N PRO A 29 -0.26 -4.77 2.75
CA PRO A 29 -0.24 -4.97 1.30
C PRO A 29 -0.54 -6.43 0.97
N VAL A 30 -1.07 -6.66 -0.23
CA VAL A 30 -1.21 -8.01 -0.75
C VAL A 30 0.07 -8.45 -1.44
N PHE A 31 0.53 -9.66 -1.09
CA PHE A 31 1.76 -10.27 -1.59
C PHE A 31 1.44 -11.38 -2.58
N THR A 32 2.26 -11.47 -3.63
CA THR A 32 2.34 -12.68 -4.47
C THR A 32 3.11 -13.78 -3.73
N ASP A 33 2.98 -15.03 -4.16
CA ASP A 33 3.74 -16.14 -3.57
C ASP A 33 5.27 -15.91 -3.68
N GLU A 34 5.73 -15.32 -4.80
CA GLU A 34 7.14 -15.00 -4.98
C GLU A 34 7.64 -14.04 -3.90
N ILE A 35 6.92 -12.94 -3.65
CA ILE A 35 7.31 -11.96 -2.63
C ILE A 35 7.20 -12.57 -1.23
N ARG A 36 6.15 -13.36 -0.97
CA ARG A 36 5.98 -14.09 0.30
C ARG A 36 7.20 -14.97 0.59
N ARG A 37 7.66 -15.74 -0.40
CA ARG A 37 8.85 -16.61 -0.26
C ARG A 37 10.11 -15.81 0.03
N LYS A 38 10.34 -14.69 -0.67
CA LYS A 38 11.47 -13.79 -0.38
C LYS A 38 11.43 -13.27 1.06
N ILE A 39 10.26 -12.91 1.58
CA ILE A 39 10.10 -12.50 2.97
C ILE A 39 10.43 -13.65 3.93
N LEU A 40 9.93 -14.85 3.66
CA LEU A 40 10.19 -16.04 4.49
C LEU A 40 11.66 -16.47 4.50
N GLU A 41 12.40 -16.23 3.43
CA GLU A 41 13.86 -16.47 3.37
C GLU A 41 14.63 -15.56 4.32
N ALA A 42 14.21 -14.30 4.47
CA ALA A 42 14.84 -13.34 5.38
C ALA A 42 14.27 -13.42 6.82
N ASN A 43 12.99 -13.76 6.95
CA ASN A 43 12.28 -13.85 8.22
C ASN A 43 11.38 -15.11 8.23
N PRO A 44 11.93 -16.29 8.59
CA PRO A 44 11.17 -17.54 8.60
C PRO A 44 10.02 -17.60 9.61
N ALA A 45 9.98 -16.69 10.58
CA ALA A 45 8.91 -16.60 11.57
C ALA A 45 7.69 -15.80 11.07
N ALA A 46 7.80 -15.15 9.91
CA ALA A 46 6.68 -14.40 9.34
C ALA A 46 5.52 -15.34 8.99
N GLU A 47 4.32 -15.03 9.50
CA GLU A 47 3.11 -15.78 9.20
C GLU A 47 2.25 -15.06 8.15
N PHE A 48 1.61 -15.86 7.29
CA PHE A 48 0.74 -15.36 6.22
C PHE A 48 -0.58 -16.12 6.18
N ILE A 49 -1.64 -15.44 5.74
CA ILE A 49 -2.91 -16.04 5.38
C ILE A 49 -3.24 -15.74 3.92
N THR A 50 -3.97 -16.65 3.27
CA THR A 50 -4.44 -16.45 1.90
C THR A 50 -5.60 -15.46 1.88
N LYS A 51 -5.60 -14.54 0.91
CA LYS A 51 -6.68 -13.59 0.66
C LYS A 51 -6.88 -13.40 -0.83
N ASP A 52 -8.05 -13.80 -1.33
CA ASP A 52 -8.53 -13.50 -2.69
C ASP A 52 -7.49 -13.75 -3.82
N GLY A 53 -6.70 -14.82 -3.70
CA GLY A 53 -5.66 -15.20 -4.69
C GLY A 53 -4.24 -14.71 -4.37
N GLY A 54 -4.07 -13.87 -3.35
CA GLY A 54 -2.78 -13.44 -2.80
C GLY A 54 -2.59 -13.84 -1.34
N PHE A 55 -1.61 -13.20 -0.70
CA PHE A 55 -1.28 -13.40 0.71
C PHE A 55 -1.21 -12.08 1.46
N ILE A 56 -1.65 -12.06 2.70
CA ILE A 56 -1.44 -10.96 3.65
C ILE A 56 -0.76 -11.50 4.90
N PHE A 57 -0.13 -10.64 5.69
CA PHE A 57 0.41 -11.07 6.97
C PHE A 57 -0.70 -11.52 7.90
N LYS A 58 -0.42 -12.56 8.68
CA LYS A 58 -1.23 -12.91 9.84
C LYS A 58 -0.80 -12.00 10.98
N ALA A 59 -1.57 -10.95 11.21
CA ALA A 59 -1.43 -10.12 12.40
C ALA A 59 -2.28 -10.70 13.52
N GLU A 60 -1.73 -10.77 14.73
CA GLU A 60 -2.51 -11.06 15.93
C GLU A 60 -3.46 -9.90 16.23
N GLU A 61 -4.47 -10.13 17.09
CA GLU A 61 -5.31 -9.02 17.57
C GLU A 61 -4.44 -8.04 18.36
N LEU A 62 -4.27 -6.84 17.80
CA LEU A 62 -3.44 -5.79 18.41
C LEU A 62 -4.21 -5.10 19.54
N GLY A 63 -3.55 -4.97 20.70
CA GLY A 63 -3.97 -4.10 21.79
C GLY A 63 -4.03 -2.61 21.42
N GLU A 64 -4.43 -1.75 22.37
CA GLU A 64 -4.60 -0.32 22.13
C GLU A 64 -3.29 0.41 21.77
N ASP A 65 -2.18 -0.01 22.38
CA ASP A 65 -0.85 0.58 22.16
C ASP A 65 0.11 -0.37 21.39
N GLU A 66 -0.40 -1.51 20.91
CA GLU A 66 0.42 -2.48 20.18
C GLU A 66 0.54 -2.11 18.70
N LEU A 67 1.76 -2.26 18.19
CA LEU A 67 2.09 -2.01 16.79
C LEU A 67 2.56 -3.28 16.12
N PHE A 68 2.00 -3.58 14.95
CA PHE A 68 2.49 -4.60 14.05
C PHE A 68 3.53 -4.01 13.10
N SER A 69 4.75 -4.53 13.15
CA SER A 69 5.80 -4.19 12.18
C SER A 69 5.83 -5.19 11.04
N CYS A 70 5.77 -4.70 9.81
CA CYS A 70 5.88 -5.48 8.59
C CYS A 70 7.16 -6.35 8.62
N PRO A 71 7.06 -7.68 8.45
CA PRO A 71 8.21 -8.57 8.39
C PRO A 71 9.26 -8.25 7.32
N ALA A 72 8.95 -7.43 6.32
CA ALA A 72 9.91 -6.95 5.32
C ALA A 72 10.63 -5.66 5.73
N LEU A 73 10.35 -5.09 6.90
CA LEU A 73 11.00 -3.90 7.42
C LEU A 73 12.32 -4.28 8.11
N THR A 74 13.39 -3.55 7.78
CA THR A 74 14.71 -3.71 8.40
C THR A 74 15.16 -2.37 9.00
N GLU A 75 16.32 -2.39 9.67
CA GLU A 75 16.97 -1.18 10.16
C GLU A 75 17.33 -0.18 9.06
N ASN A 76 17.39 -0.60 7.79
CA ASN A 76 17.68 0.25 6.62
C ASN A 76 16.45 0.52 5.76
N GLY A 77 15.25 0.23 6.26
CA GLY A 77 14.00 0.32 5.51
C GLY A 77 13.57 -1.02 4.91
N CYS A 78 12.67 -0.98 3.93
CA CYS A 78 12.08 -2.20 3.39
C CYS A 78 13.06 -3.01 2.52
N MET A 79 13.32 -4.27 2.91
CA MET A 79 14.26 -5.18 2.22
C MET A 79 13.88 -5.48 0.77
N LEU A 80 12.59 -5.35 0.42
CA LEU A 80 12.09 -5.75 -0.89
C LEU A 80 12.53 -4.81 -2.01
N GLY A 81 13.08 -3.62 -1.73
CA GLY A 81 13.64 -2.77 -2.78
C GLY A 81 12.65 -2.50 -3.93
N GLY A 82 13.00 -2.95 -5.14
CA GLY A 82 12.13 -2.87 -6.33
C GLY A 82 11.03 -3.93 -6.42
N ASP A 83 11.17 -5.02 -5.67
CA ASP A 83 10.24 -6.17 -5.60
C ASP A 83 9.08 -5.94 -4.63
N LYS A 84 8.94 -4.72 -4.12
CA LYS A 84 7.80 -4.34 -3.28
C LYS A 84 6.47 -4.73 -3.94
N PRO A 85 5.48 -5.21 -3.16
CA PRO A 85 4.15 -5.50 -3.70
C PRO A 85 3.52 -4.23 -4.28
N PHE A 86 2.50 -4.41 -5.12
CA PHE A 86 1.88 -3.29 -5.84
C PHE A 86 1.40 -2.18 -4.89
N ASP A 87 0.68 -2.54 -3.83
CA ASP A 87 0.21 -1.61 -2.78
C ASP A 87 1.32 -0.75 -2.19
N CYS A 88 2.50 -1.33 -1.94
CA CYS A 88 3.66 -0.60 -1.42
C CYS A 88 4.31 0.31 -2.47
N ARG A 89 4.22 -0.04 -3.76
CA ARG A 89 4.82 0.75 -4.85
C ARG A 89 3.98 1.99 -5.20
N ILE A 90 2.70 1.97 -4.85
CA ILE A 90 1.75 3.07 -5.07
C ILE A 90 1.42 3.85 -3.79
N TRP A 91 1.74 3.34 -2.59
CA TRP A 91 1.50 4.06 -1.32
C TRP A 91 2.04 5.50 -1.38
N PRO A 92 1.26 6.53 -0.97
CA PRO A 92 0.00 6.52 -0.23
C PRO A 92 -1.27 6.42 -1.06
N TYR A 93 -1.18 6.21 -2.38
CA TYR A 93 -2.36 5.94 -3.17
C TYR A 93 -2.92 4.55 -2.84
N ARG A 94 -4.24 4.46 -2.86
CA ARG A 94 -5.01 3.23 -2.69
C ARG A 94 -6.08 3.16 -3.77
N ILE A 95 -6.45 1.94 -4.16
CA ILE A 95 -7.65 1.73 -4.95
C ILE A 95 -8.74 1.16 -4.06
N MET A 96 -9.90 1.80 -4.08
CA MET A 96 -11.03 1.46 -3.22
C MET A 96 -12.31 1.33 -4.03
N GLU A 97 -13.24 0.52 -3.55
CA GLU A 97 -14.59 0.41 -4.09
C GLU A 97 -15.54 1.36 -3.35
N ILE A 98 -16.19 2.25 -4.11
CA ILE A 98 -17.15 3.24 -3.62
C ILE A 98 -18.41 3.14 -4.49
N GLY A 99 -19.48 2.57 -3.94
CA GLY A 99 -20.78 2.52 -4.60
C GLY A 99 -20.75 1.77 -5.93
N GLY A 100 -20.04 0.64 -5.98
CA GLY A 100 -19.89 -0.19 -7.17
C GLY A 100 -18.91 0.36 -8.20
N ARG A 101 -18.12 1.37 -7.86
CA ARG A 101 -17.10 1.97 -8.74
C ARG A 101 -15.74 1.97 -8.06
N ARG A 102 -14.69 1.72 -8.85
CA ARG A 102 -13.31 1.84 -8.37
C ARG A 102 -12.89 3.31 -8.35
N ALA A 103 -12.18 3.70 -7.30
CA ALA A 103 -11.62 5.03 -7.15
C ALA A 103 -10.21 4.96 -6.58
N ILE A 104 -9.35 5.86 -7.04
CA ILE A 104 -8.03 6.09 -6.47
C ILE A 104 -8.18 7.13 -5.36
N THR A 105 -7.82 6.73 -4.15
CA THR A 105 -7.79 7.54 -2.93
C THR A 105 -6.36 7.74 -2.46
N ILE A 106 -6.17 8.58 -1.43
CA ILE A 106 -4.86 8.82 -0.83
C ILE A 106 -4.94 8.76 0.69
N ALA A 107 -3.94 8.15 1.33
CA ALA A 107 -3.79 8.18 2.77
C ALA A 107 -3.30 9.56 3.23
N SER A 108 -3.96 10.16 4.22
CA SER A 108 -3.56 11.46 4.78
C SER A 108 -2.33 11.40 5.69
N VAL A 109 -1.96 10.20 6.15
CA VAL A 109 -0.87 9.99 7.11
C VAL A 109 0.53 10.13 6.49
N CYS A 110 0.65 10.14 5.16
CA CYS A 110 1.93 10.33 4.49
C CYS A 110 2.22 11.82 4.30
N ASP A 111 2.86 12.46 5.29
CA ASP A 111 3.16 13.90 5.29
C ASP A 111 3.87 14.40 4.02
N GLU A 112 4.80 13.61 3.49
CA GLU A 112 5.60 13.95 2.30
C GLU A 112 4.75 14.16 1.05
N LEU A 113 3.62 13.46 0.94
CA LEU A 113 2.75 13.53 -0.23
C LEU A 113 1.43 14.24 0.06
N TYR A 114 0.85 14.08 1.24
CA TYR A 114 -0.39 14.74 1.60
C TYR A 114 -0.28 16.28 1.58
N ASN A 115 0.88 16.83 1.96
CA ASN A 115 1.12 18.27 1.94
C ASN A 115 1.46 18.85 0.55
N ARG A 116 1.51 18.02 -0.49
CA ARG A 116 1.78 18.50 -1.85
C ARG A 116 0.53 19.11 -2.48
N PRO A 117 0.67 20.06 -3.41
CA PRO A 117 -0.47 20.61 -4.12
C PRO A 117 -1.30 19.51 -4.81
N LEU A 118 -2.63 19.60 -4.70
CA LEU A 118 -3.54 18.64 -5.32
C LEU A 118 -3.27 18.48 -6.83
N SER A 119 -2.87 19.54 -7.51
CA SER A 119 -2.49 19.51 -8.93
C SER A 119 -1.31 18.59 -9.22
N GLN A 120 -0.34 18.46 -8.31
CA GLN A 120 0.77 17.51 -8.46
C GLN A 120 0.31 16.08 -8.20
N LEU A 121 -0.48 15.86 -7.15
CA LEU A 121 -0.99 14.53 -6.80
C LEU A 121 -1.88 13.95 -7.90
N VAL A 122 -2.80 14.76 -8.43
CA VAL A 122 -3.67 14.39 -9.55
C VAL A 122 -2.88 14.39 -10.87
N GLY A 123 -1.87 15.26 -11.01
CA GLY A 123 -0.99 15.28 -12.18
C GLY A 123 -0.30 13.95 -12.41
N LEU A 124 0.20 13.30 -11.35
CA LEU A 124 0.80 11.96 -11.46
C LEU A 124 -0.18 10.88 -11.90
N LEU A 125 -1.41 10.95 -11.40
CA LEU A 125 -2.48 10.05 -11.81
C LEU A 125 -2.74 10.18 -13.31
N LYS A 126 -2.85 11.43 -13.79
CA LYS A 126 -3.03 11.75 -15.21
C LYS A 126 -1.82 11.37 -16.08
N ASP A 127 -0.60 11.42 -15.53
CA ASP A 127 0.66 11.00 -16.16
C ASP A 127 0.83 9.47 -16.26
N GLY A 128 -0.27 8.71 -16.22
CA GLY A 128 -0.28 7.25 -16.41
C GLY A 128 -0.14 6.42 -15.14
N LEU A 129 -0.10 7.02 -13.94
CA LEU A 129 -0.19 6.22 -12.70
C LEU A 129 -1.61 5.64 -12.52
N ALA A 130 -2.66 6.40 -12.86
CA ALA A 130 -4.04 5.92 -12.72
C ALA A 130 -4.32 4.72 -13.60
N GLU A 131 -3.92 4.78 -14.87
CA GLU A 131 -4.04 3.67 -15.82
C GLU A 131 -3.39 2.40 -15.27
N LYS A 132 -2.15 2.51 -14.76
CA LYS A 132 -1.45 1.38 -14.16
C LYS A 132 -2.18 0.80 -12.94
N ILE A 133 -2.76 1.65 -12.11
CA ILE A 133 -3.52 1.21 -10.92
C ILE A 133 -4.81 0.47 -11.34
N PHE A 134 -5.59 1.05 -12.25
CA PHE A 134 -6.84 0.44 -12.71
C PHE A 134 -6.60 -0.86 -13.47
N THR A 135 -5.67 -0.89 -14.43
CA THR A 135 -5.32 -2.10 -15.19
C THR A 135 -4.79 -3.21 -14.28
N TYR A 136 -3.95 -2.88 -13.29
CA TYR A 136 -3.47 -3.90 -12.36
C TYR A 136 -4.62 -4.49 -11.52
N ALA A 137 -5.56 -3.64 -11.08
CA ALA A 137 -6.73 -4.06 -10.32
C ALA A 137 -7.76 -4.89 -11.12
N GLU A 138 -7.72 -4.91 -12.45
CA GLU A 138 -8.58 -5.79 -13.26
C GLU A 138 -8.21 -7.26 -13.11
N SER A 139 -6.90 -7.55 -12.95
CA SER A 139 -6.37 -8.89 -12.80
C SER A 139 -6.07 -9.27 -11.34
N HIS A 140 -6.11 -8.27 -10.45
CA HIS A 140 -5.80 -8.41 -9.02
C HIS A 140 -6.91 -7.75 -8.18
N PRO A 141 -8.14 -8.30 -8.15
CA PRO A 141 -9.25 -7.70 -7.39
C PRO A 141 -8.97 -7.59 -5.90
N GLU A 142 -8.07 -8.40 -5.34
CA GLU A 142 -7.70 -8.46 -3.93
C GLU A 142 -7.06 -7.18 -3.37
N ILE A 143 -6.54 -6.31 -4.26
CA ILE A 143 -6.00 -5.00 -3.87
C ILE A 143 -7.08 -3.93 -3.76
N VAL A 144 -8.29 -4.18 -4.30
CA VAL A 144 -9.41 -3.24 -4.23
C VAL A 144 -10.06 -3.38 -2.87
N LYS A 145 -9.81 -2.40 -1.99
CA LYS A 145 -10.31 -2.42 -0.62
C LYS A 145 -11.68 -1.73 -0.52
N PRO A 146 -12.53 -2.08 0.45
CA PRO A 146 -13.70 -1.27 0.77
C PRO A 146 -13.30 0.17 1.07
N TYR A 147 -14.16 1.13 0.74
CA TYR A 147 -13.89 2.52 1.08
C TYR A 147 -13.77 2.74 2.59
N CYS A 148 -12.71 3.41 3.00
CA CYS A 148 -12.49 3.85 4.37
C CYS A 148 -12.75 5.35 4.47
N GLU A 149 -13.65 5.73 5.40
CA GLU A 149 -13.92 7.14 5.66
C GLU A 149 -12.64 7.86 6.11
N GLY A 150 -12.39 9.06 5.57
CA GLY A 150 -11.17 9.82 5.81
C GLY A 150 -10.13 9.72 4.69
N TYR A 151 -10.27 8.76 3.76
CA TYR A 151 -9.45 8.70 2.54
C TYR A 151 -10.01 9.63 1.45
N PRO A 152 -9.34 10.75 1.11
CA PRO A 152 -9.83 11.64 0.06
C PRO A 152 -9.78 10.96 -1.30
N VAL A 153 -10.87 11.10 -2.05
CA VAL A 153 -10.96 10.58 -3.42
C VAL A 153 -10.28 11.55 -4.38
N LEU A 154 -9.31 11.05 -5.15
CA LEU A 154 -8.59 11.85 -6.14
C LEU A 154 -9.11 11.62 -7.56
N MET A 155 -9.52 10.40 -7.88
CA MET A 155 -9.96 10.04 -9.24
C MET A 155 -10.86 8.81 -9.21
N PHE A 156 -12.03 8.89 -9.84
CA PHE A 156 -12.81 7.69 -10.16
C PHE A 156 -12.31 7.05 -11.44
N GLU A 157 -12.47 5.74 -11.54
CA GLU A 157 -12.32 5.04 -12.80
C GLU A 157 -13.28 5.63 -13.86
N GLY A 158 -12.72 5.91 -15.04
CA GLY A 158 -13.47 6.32 -16.22
C GLY A 158 -14.37 5.20 -16.73
N LYS A 159 -15.39 5.55 -17.51
CA LYS A 159 -16.12 4.57 -18.31
C LYS A 159 -15.42 4.31 -19.62
#